data_AF-A0A965PEF9-F1
#
_entry.id   AF-A0A965PEF9-F1
#
_cell.length_a   1.000
_cell.length_b   1.000
_cell.length_c   1.000
_cell.angle_alpha   90.00
_cell.angle_beta   90.00
_cell.angle_gamma   90.00
#
_symmetry.space_group_name_H-M   'P 1'
#
loop_
_entity.id
_entity.type
_entity.pdbx_description
1 polymer ?
#
loop_
_entity_poly.entity_id
_entity_poly.type
_entity_poly.pdbx_seq_one_letter_code
_entity_poly.pdbx_strand_id
1 'polypeptide(L)'
;MGDAPAVHLPAIRDAIRQAIGEPATSLPEATDAIVDAVLRLWPTEWMTCIAKSRSFNAGADAFHVCELVRARALEYLEWRYGTTGNVRLAIQILLGHVVDEVAMFWLESPRHRNAMRQAIAAARKT
;
A
#
# COMPACT_ATOMS: atom_id res chain seq x y z
N MET A 1 19.41 -8.03 22.54
CA MET A 1 18.23 -7.37 21.93
C MET A 1 18.32 -7.66 20.45
N GLY A 2 17.44 -8.52 19.93
CA GLY A 2 17.55 -9.03 18.55
C GLY A 2 17.25 -7.94 17.53
N ASP A 3 18.12 -7.80 16.54
CA ASP A 3 17.87 -7.00 15.34
C ASP A 3 16.54 -7.45 14.73
N ALA A 4 15.57 -6.53 14.69
CA ALA A 4 14.39 -6.74 13.88
C ALA A 4 14.88 -6.84 12.43
N PRO A 5 14.57 -7.94 11.69
CA PRO A 5 15.00 -8.06 10.31
C PRO A 5 14.50 -6.83 9.57
N ALA A 6 15.42 -6.11 8.92
CA ALA A 6 15.08 -5.00 8.05
C ALA A 6 14.14 -5.57 6.98
N VAL A 7 12.85 -5.29 7.10
CA VAL A 7 11.88 -5.76 6.13
C VAL A 7 12.04 -4.85 4.93
N HIS A 8 12.80 -5.34 3.97
CA HIS A 8 13.08 -4.63 2.73
C HIS A 8 11.83 -4.58 1.85
N LEU A 9 11.76 -3.58 0.98
CA LEU A 9 10.66 -3.38 0.03
C LEU A 9 10.23 -4.67 -0.73
N PRO A 10 11.15 -5.57 -1.17
CA PRO A 10 10.76 -6.84 -1.77
C PRO A 10 9.91 -7.73 -0.85
N ALA A 11 10.23 -7.81 0.44
CA ALA A 11 9.49 -8.63 1.39
C ALA A 11 8.06 -8.09 1.65
N ILE A 12 7.89 -6.76 1.62
CA ILE A 12 6.56 -6.15 1.69
C ILE A 12 5.74 -6.45 0.43
N ARG A 13 6.36 -6.34 -0.75
CA ARG A 13 5.70 -6.71 -2.02
C ARG A 13 5.26 -8.16 -2.02
N ASP A 14 6.14 -9.07 -1.62
CA ASP A 14 5.84 -10.50 -1.50
C ASP A 14 4.69 -10.76 -0.51
N ALA A 15 4.73 -10.14 0.67
CA ALA A 15 3.67 -10.29 1.66
C ALA A 15 2.30 -9.81 1.14
N ILE A 16 2.26 -8.65 0.48
CA ILE A 16 1.02 -8.11 -0.10
C ILE A 16 0.51 -9.00 -1.23
N ARG A 17 1.39 -9.48 -2.12
CA ARG A 17 0.97 -10.41 -3.20
C ARG A 17 0.36 -11.69 -2.64
N GLN A 18 1.00 -12.28 -1.64
CA GLN A 18 0.50 -13.49 -0.99
C GLN A 18 -0.83 -13.26 -0.28
N ALA A 19 -1.03 -12.08 0.33
CA ALA A 19 -2.29 -11.72 0.98
C ALA A 19 -3.44 -11.55 -0.03
N ILE A 20 -3.19 -10.94 -1.19
CA ILE A 20 -4.19 -10.77 -2.26
C ILE A 20 -4.50 -12.11 -2.95
N GLY A 21 -3.51 -12.98 -3.12
CA GLY A 21 -3.67 -14.31 -3.72
C GLY A 21 -3.45 -14.34 -5.24
N GLU A 22 -4.11 -15.28 -5.91
CA GLU A 22 -3.86 -15.65 -7.32
C GLU A 22 -3.83 -14.49 -8.34
N PRO A 23 -4.70 -13.46 -8.25
CA PRO A 23 -4.64 -12.32 -9.16
C PRO A 23 -3.34 -11.50 -9.06
N ALA A 24 -2.74 -11.45 -7.88
CA ALA A 24 -1.50 -10.71 -7.62
C ALA A 24 -0.26 -11.57 -7.89
N THR A 25 -0.32 -12.87 -7.60
CA THR A 25 0.82 -13.78 -7.83
C THR A 25 1.01 -14.11 -9.30
N SER A 26 -0.05 -14.05 -10.12
CA SER A 26 0.01 -14.22 -11.57
C SER A 26 0.56 -13.00 -12.33
N LEU A 27 0.55 -11.80 -11.71
CA LEU A 27 1.00 -10.54 -12.30
C LEU A 27 2.02 -9.81 -11.41
N PRO A 28 3.15 -10.46 -11.08
CA PRO A 28 4.07 -9.98 -10.04
C PRO A 28 4.60 -8.57 -10.30
N GLU A 29 5.00 -8.25 -11.53
CA GLU A 29 5.56 -6.94 -11.88
C GLU A 29 4.52 -5.81 -11.81
N ALA A 30 3.30 -6.08 -12.25
CA ALA A 30 2.21 -5.11 -12.21
C ALA A 30 1.79 -4.84 -10.77
N THR A 31 1.66 -5.89 -9.95
CA THR A 31 1.36 -5.72 -8.53
C THR A 31 2.47 -4.98 -7.80
N ASP A 32 3.74 -5.29 -8.07
CA ASP A 32 4.87 -4.61 -7.44
C ASP A 32 4.89 -3.12 -7.78
N ALA A 33 4.59 -2.75 -9.03
CA ALA A 33 4.48 -1.34 -9.44
C ALA A 33 3.32 -0.61 -8.74
N ILE A 34 2.19 -1.30 -8.53
CA ILE A 34 1.05 -0.75 -7.77
C ILE A 34 1.42 -0.59 -6.30
N VAL A 35 2.05 -1.59 -5.67
CA VAL A 35 2.54 -1.52 -4.30
C VAL A 35 3.49 -0.34 -4.13
N ASP A 36 4.45 -0.17 -5.03
CA ASP A 36 5.38 0.96 -4.99
C ASP A 36 4.66 2.30 -5.08
N ALA A 37 3.70 2.44 -5.99
CA ALA A 37 2.90 3.65 -6.13
C ALA A 37 2.13 3.98 -4.82
N VAL A 38 1.50 2.98 -4.23
CA VAL A 38 0.77 3.10 -2.96
C VAL A 38 1.71 3.48 -1.83
N LEU A 39 2.84 2.79 -1.68
CA LEU A 39 3.82 3.07 -0.62
C LEU A 39 4.45 4.45 -0.78
N ARG A 40 4.75 4.88 -2.01
CA ARG A 40 5.27 6.23 -2.29
C ARG A 40 4.31 7.31 -1.80
N LEU A 41 3.02 7.13 -2.05
CA LEU A 41 1.95 8.06 -1.72
C LEU A 41 1.36 7.87 -0.31
N TRP A 42 1.83 6.87 0.43
CA TRP A 42 1.28 6.52 1.73
C TRP A 42 1.39 7.67 2.75
N PRO A 43 0.28 8.13 3.34
CA PRO A 43 0.27 9.26 4.27
C PRO A 43 0.64 8.79 5.68
N THR A 44 1.93 8.55 5.88
CA THR A 44 2.54 7.98 7.10
C THR A 44 2.10 8.68 8.39
N GLU A 45 2.03 10.01 8.38
CA GLU A 45 1.68 10.82 9.56
C GLU A 45 0.21 10.63 9.93
N TRP A 46 -0.70 10.79 8.97
CA TRP A 46 -2.15 10.63 9.18
C TRP A 46 -2.49 9.20 9.60
N MET A 47 -1.93 8.20 8.92
CA MET A 47 -2.13 6.80 9.28
C MET A 47 -1.51 6.45 10.64
N THR A 48 -0.44 7.14 11.08
CA THR A 48 0.07 6.99 12.45
C THR A 48 -0.90 7.56 13.48
N CYS A 49 -1.49 8.72 13.20
CA CYS A 49 -2.50 9.34 14.07
C CYS A 49 -3.73 8.44 14.20
N ILE A 50 -4.24 7.92 13.08
CA ILE A 50 -5.37 6.98 13.06
C ILE A 50 -5.04 5.73 13.86
N ALA A 51 -3.89 5.10 13.63
CA ALA A 51 -3.49 3.88 14.34
C ALA A 51 -3.32 4.05 15.86
N LYS A 52 -3.11 5.29 16.34
CA LYS A 52 -3.00 5.62 17.76
C LYS A 52 -4.32 6.14 18.36
N SER A 53 -5.28 6.49 17.51
CA SER A 53 -6.55 7.08 17.92
C SER A 53 -7.45 6.04 18.57
N ARG A 54 -8.10 6.41 19.68
CA ARG A 54 -9.23 5.68 20.25
C ARG A 54 -10.58 6.30 19.85
N SER A 55 -10.58 7.16 18.83
CA SER A 55 -11.78 7.84 18.35
C SER A 55 -12.76 6.86 17.73
N PHE A 56 -14.05 7.10 17.95
CA PHE A 56 -15.14 6.39 17.30
C PHE A 56 -15.07 6.50 15.75
N ASN A 57 -14.47 7.58 15.23
CA ASN A 57 -14.39 7.85 13.79
C ASN A 57 -13.15 7.27 13.10
N ALA A 58 -12.25 6.59 13.82
CA ALA A 58 -10.98 6.12 13.26
C ALA A 58 -11.14 5.22 12.02
N GLY A 59 -12.22 4.43 11.94
CA GLY A 59 -12.55 3.63 10.77
C GLY A 59 -12.95 4.46 9.54
N ALA A 60 -13.77 5.50 9.74
CA ALA A 60 -14.17 6.41 8.66
C ALA A 60 -12.97 7.23 8.17
N ASP A 61 -12.11 7.69 9.08
CA ASP A 61 -10.88 8.40 8.75
C ASP A 61 -9.94 7.50 7.93
N ALA A 62 -9.74 6.24 8.34
CA ALA A 62 -8.94 5.28 7.60
C ALA A 62 -9.49 5.05 6.19
N PHE A 63 -10.81 4.88 6.05
CA PHE A 63 -11.47 4.71 4.77
C PHE A 63 -11.23 5.91 3.83
N HIS A 64 -11.45 7.14 4.31
CA HIS A 64 -11.22 8.34 3.50
C HIS A 64 -9.76 8.50 3.07
N VAL A 65 -8.82 8.15 3.94
CA VAL A 65 -7.40 8.16 3.61
C VAL A 65 -7.08 7.11 2.53
N CYS A 66 -7.61 5.90 2.65
CA CYS A 66 -7.44 4.86 1.63
C CYS A 66 -8.03 5.27 0.28
N GLU A 67 -9.22 5.88 0.24
CA GLU A 67 -9.81 6.41 -1.00
C GLU A 67 -8.93 7.48 -1.66
N LEU A 68 -8.38 8.40 -0.87
CA LEU A 68 -7.44 9.40 -1.37
C LEU A 68 -6.17 8.75 -1.96
N VAL A 69 -5.63 7.74 -1.29
CA VAL A 69 -4.45 7.01 -1.77
C VAL A 69 -4.76 6.27 -3.08
N ARG A 70 -5.92 5.60 -3.18
CA ARG A 70 -6.37 4.93 -4.41
C ARG A 70 -6.47 5.94 -5.56
N ALA A 71 -7.14 7.07 -5.36
CA ALA A 71 -7.30 8.08 -6.40
C ALA A 71 -5.94 8.60 -6.90
N ARG A 72 -5.03 8.95 -5.98
CA ARG A 72 -3.69 9.48 -6.34
C ARG A 72 -2.77 8.42 -6.95
N ALA A 73 -2.83 7.18 -6.46
CA ALA A 73 -2.04 6.09 -7.00
C ALA A 73 -2.52 5.73 -8.42
N LEU A 74 -3.82 5.73 -8.65
CA LEU A 74 -4.37 5.54 -10.00
C LEU A 74 -3.89 6.64 -10.95
N GLU A 75 -4.06 7.91 -10.58
CA GLU A 75 -3.58 9.05 -11.39
C GLU A 75 -2.08 8.94 -11.72
N TYR A 76 -1.27 8.54 -10.74
CA TYR A 76 0.16 8.32 -10.93
C TYR A 76 0.46 7.17 -11.90
N LEU A 77 -0.24 6.05 -11.77
CA LEU A 77 -0.05 4.88 -12.64
C LEU A 77 -0.52 5.18 -14.08
N GLU A 78 -1.65 5.87 -14.23
CA GLU A 78 -2.17 6.33 -15.52
C GLU A 78 -1.15 7.25 -16.22
N TRP A 79 -0.60 8.22 -15.49
CA TRP A 79 0.43 9.13 -16.00
C TRP A 79 1.73 8.39 -16.39
N ARG A 80 2.18 7.44 -15.56
CA ARG A 80 3.48 6.78 -15.75
C ARG A 80 3.49 5.72 -16.84
N TYR A 81 2.41 4.95 -16.96
CA TYR A 81 2.37 3.77 -17.85
C TYR A 81 1.45 3.95 -19.06
N GLY A 82 0.51 4.91 -19.00
CA GLY A 82 -0.55 5.05 -19.99
C GLY A 82 -1.56 3.90 -19.91
N THR A 83 -2.86 4.22 -19.87
CA THR A 83 -3.91 3.20 -19.72
C THR A 83 -5.02 3.37 -20.76
N THR A 84 -5.42 2.27 -21.39
CA THR A 84 -6.69 2.16 -22.13
C THR A 84 -7.84 1.81 -21.16
N GLY A 85 -9.10 2.00 -21.57
CA GLY A 85 -10.26 1.86 -20.68
C GLY A 85 -10.34 0.51 -19.92
N ASN A 86 -10.02 -0.60 -20.59
CA ASN A 86 -10.05 -1.93 -19.96
C ASN A 86 -8.87 -2.15 -19.00
N VAL A 87 -7.69 -1.62 -19.33
CA VAL A 87 -6.50 -1.70 -18.46
C VAL A 87 -6.70 -0.87 -17.20
N ARG A 88 -7.36 0.29 -17.32
CA ARG A 88 -7.71 1.15 -16.20
C ARG A 88 -8.57 0.41 -15.16
N LEU A 89 -9.61 -0.29 -15.61
CA LEU A 89 -10.50 -1.07 -14.74
C LEU A 89 -9.73 -2.19 -14.02
N ALA A 90 -8.86 -2.91 -14.72
CA ALA A 90 -8.03 -3.96 -14.10
C ALA A 90 -7.08 -3.39 -13.04
N ILE A 91 -6.45 -2.24 -13.32
CA ILE A 91 -5.60 -1.54 -12.35
C ILE A 91 -6.42 -1.08 -11.15
N GLN A 92 -7.62 -0.51 -11.34
CA GLN A 92 -8.47 -0.06 -10.25
C GLN A 92 -8.84 -1.18 -9.28
N ILE A 93 -9.22 -2.35 -9.81
CA ILE A 93 -9.56 -3.53 -8.99
C ILE A 93 -8.35 -3.97 -8.16
N LEU A 94 -7.20 -4.18 -8.82
CA LEU A 94 -5.98 -4.63 -8.14
C LEU A 94 -5.46 -3.58 -7.14
N LEU A 95 -5.53 -2.29 -7.49
CA LEU A 95 -5.16 -1.18 -6.62
C LEU A 95 -6.04 -1.12 -5.37
N GLY A 96 -7.33 -1.38 -5.47
CA GLY A 96 -8.24 -1.46 -4.33
C GLY A 96 -7.73 -2.48 -3.30
N HIS A 97 -7.44 -3.70 -3.77
CA HIS A 97 -6.90 -4.78 -2.94
C HIS A 97 -5.54 -4.42 -2.34
N VAL A 98 -4.62 -3.85 -3.13
CA VAL A 98 -3.29 -3.44 -2.62
C VAL A 98 -3.42 -2.39 -1.52
N VAL A 99 -4.27 -1.37 -1.70
CA VAL A 99 -4.45 -0.34 -0.67
C VAL A 99 -5.04 -0.92 0.61
N ASP A 100 -6.00 -1.84 0.50
CA ASP A 100 -6.59 -2.49 1.66
C ASP A 100 -5.56 -3.32 2.44
N GLU A 101 -4.77 -4.14 1.74
CA GLU A 101 -3.73 -4.94 2.38
C GLU A 101 -2.63 -4.07 3.00
N VAL A 102 -2.22 -2.99 2.34
CA VAL A 102 -1.26 -2.03 2.92
C VAL A 102 -1.85 -1.38 4.18
N ALA A 103 -3.15 -1.04 4.18
CA ALA A 103 -3.82 -0.47 5.34
C ALA A 103 -3.92 -1.46 6.50
N MET A 104 -4.31 -2.71 6.21
CA MET A 104 -4.39 -3.78 7.21
C MET A 104 -3.02 -4.04 7.81
N PHE A 105 -1.99 -4.20 6.98
CA PHE A 105 -0.62 -4.42 7.44
C PHE A 105 -0.13 -3.27 8.33
N TRP A 106 -0.46 -2.01 7.97
CA TRP A 106 -0.14 -0.85 8.80
C TRP A 106 -0.85 -0.87 10.16
N LEU A 107 -2.12 -1.24 10.21
CA LEU A 107 -2.93 -1.18 11.43
C LEU A 107 -2.65 -2.34 12.37
N GLU A 108 -2.26 -3.50 11.84
CA GLU A 108 -2.09 -4.76 12.58
C GLU A 108 -1.15 -4.65 13.79
N SER A 109 0.06 -4.09 13.63
CA SER A 109 1.00 -4.01 14.74
C SER A 109 2.01 -2.85 14.63
N PRO A 110 2.57 -2.37 15.77
CA PRO A 110 3.68 -1.41 15.74
C PRO A 110 4.90 -1.91 14.96
N ARG A 111 5.16 -3.22 14.98
CA ARG A 111 6.25 -3.85 14.24
C ARG A 111 6.04 -3.74 12.73
N HIS A 112 4.82 -4.01 12.25
CA HIS A 112 4.47 -3.86 10.84
C HIS A 112 4.54 -2.40 10.37
N ARG A 113 4.15 -1.44 11.21
CA ARG A 113 4.36 -0.01 10.91
C ARG A 113 5.82 0.36 10.73
N ASN A 114 6.72 -0.18 11.58
CA ASN A 114 8.15 0.09 11.45
C ASN A 114 8.73 -0.51 10.15
N ALA A 115 8.34 -1.75 9.81
CA ALA A 115 8.69 -2.38 8.54
C ALA A 115 8.21 -1.56 7.34
N MET A 116 6.93 -1.16 7.35
CA MET A 116 6.38 -0.31 6.29
C MET A 116 7.08 1.04 6.16
N ARG A 117 7.45 1.70 7.26
CA ARG A 117 8.20 2.97 7.18
C ARG A 117 9.52 2.81 6.42
N GLN A 118 10.22 1.68 6.60
CA GLN A 118 11.44 1.38 5.86
C GLN A 118 11.14 1.17 4.36
N ALA A 119 10.10 0.39 4.05
CA ALA A 119 9.67 0.16 2.67
C ALA A 119 9.20 1.45 1.96
N ILE A 120 8.45 2.31 2.64
CA ILE A 120 8.02 3.63 2.14
C ILE A 120 9.22 4.52 1.84
N ALA A 121 10.21 4.55 2.76
CA ALA A 121 11.42 5.32 2.55
C ALA A 121 12.23 4.82 1.35
N ALA A 122 12.21 3.51 1.06
CA ALA A 122 12.80 2.94 -0.15
C ALA A 122 12.01 3.30 -1.41
N ALA A 123 10.69 3.11 -1.42
CA ALA A 123 9.81 3.38 -2.56
C ALA A 123 9.79 4.86 -2.99
N ARG A 124 10.05 5.79 -2.05
CA ARG A 124 10.15 7.22 -2.36
C ARG A 124 11.47 7.63 -3.03
N LYS A 125 12.49 6.78 -3.01
CA LYS A 125 13.79 7.03 -3.65
C LYS A 125 13.87 6.52 -5.09
N THR A 126 12.94 5.66 -5.50
CA THR A 126 12.77 5.10 -6.85
C THR A 126 11.82 5.94 -7.69
#